data_AF-R7GA25-F1
#
_entry.id   AF-R7GA25-F1
#
_cell.length_a   1.000
_cell.length_b   1.000
_cell.length_c   1.000
_cell.angle_alpha   90.00
_cell.angle_beta   90.00
_cell.angle_gamma   90.00
#
_symmetry.space_group_name_H-M   'P 1'
#
loop_
_entity.id
_entity.type
_entity.pdbx_description
1 polymer ?
#
loop_
_entity_poly.entity_id
_entity_poly.type
_entity_poly.pdbx_seq_one_letter_code
_entity_poly.pdbx_strand_id
1 'polypeptide(L)'
;MIEALYESLIDMQMKMNLEPHKILVVGLGNRFITSDALGPRVASNVLVTSHLYRLQSTKKWKGTKNVAVLQPGVMGQTGLETFTIIKSVAEAFEPDLIVAIDALATRNIARINRVVQINNTGIQPGSGVGNHRHALSYETLKVPLIAIGVATVTSIGAILTEALENSGIDSKELFEHFQETTRLELVVTPKSMDDELKHLVYVVSQGLNRFLHPDFVNL
;
A
#
# COMPACT_ATOMS: atom_id res chain seq x y z
N MET A 1 14.65 9.15 5.04
CA MET A 1 13.54 8.21 4.77
C MET A 1 13.02 8.32 3.35
N ILE A 2 12.72 9.54 2.84
CA ILE A 2 12.32 9.74 1.42
C ILE A 2 13.35 9.18 0.44
N GLU A 3 14.64 9.50 0.64
CA GLU A 3 15.74 9.00 -0.20
C GLU A 3 15.81 7.47 -0.19
N ALA A 4 15.84 6.86 0.98
CA ALA A 4 15.89 5.41 1.13
C ALA A 4 14.69 4.70 0.45
N LEU A 5 13.49 5.29 0.51
CA LEU A 5 12.32 4.76 -0.20
C LEU A 5 12.51 4.84 -1.72
N TYR A 6 12.97 5.99 -2.22
CA TYR A 6 13.27 6.19 -3.64
C TYR A 6 14.33 5.19 -4.13
N GLU A 7 15.45 5.08 -3.43
CA GLU A 7 16.53 4.13 -3.76
C GLU A 7 16.03 2.68 -3.76
N SER A 8 15.19 2.30 -2.79
CA SER A 8 14.61 0.95 -2.72
C SER A 8 13.68 0.65 -3.90
N LEU A 9 12.91 1.64 -4.38
CA LEU A 9 12.06 1.49 -5.57
C LEU A 9 12.89 1.37 -6.85
N ILE A 10 13.98 2.13 -6.96
CA ILE A 10 14.92 2.02 -8.08
C ILE A 10 15.60 0.65 -8.10
N ASP A 11 16.11 0.18 -6.97
CA ASP A 11 16.70 -1.16 -6.83
C ASP A 11 15.70 -2.25 -7.22
N MET A 12 14.44 -2.11 -6.81
CA MET A 12 13.37 -3.03 -7.20
C MET A 12 13.12 -3.01 -8.71
N GLN A 13 13.02 -1.84 -9.33
CA GLN A 13 12.84 -1.69 -10.76
C GLN A 13 13.99 -2.36 -11.54
N MET A 14 15.24 -2.16 -11.09
CA MET A 14 16.43 -2.78 -11.69
C MET A 14 16.38 -4.31 -11.58
N LYS A 15 16.04 -4.84 -10.41
CA LYS A 15 15.89 -6.30 -10.20
C LYS A 15 14.78 -6.92 -11.05
N MET A 16 13.73 -6.16 -11.33
CA MET A 16 12.65 -6.56 -12.22
C MET A 16 13.00 -6.42 -13.71
N ASN A 17 14.13 -5.77 -14.04
CA ASN A 17 14.55 -5.46 -15.41
C ASN A 17 13.46 -4.72 -16.22
N LEU A 18 12.88 -3.67 -15.60
CA LEU A 18 11.79 -2.88 -16.20
C LEU A 18 12.22 -1.43 -16.45
N GLU A 19 11.70 -0.85 -17.53
CA GLU A 19 11.75 0.59 -17.79
C GLU A 19 10.32 1.12 -18.05
N PRO A 20 9.47 1.18 -17.00
CA PRO A 20 8.06 1.47 -17.19
C PRO A 20 7.87 2.94 -17.57
N HIS A 21 7.04 3.20 -18.58
CA HIS A 21 6.68 4.54 -19.03
C HIS A 21 5.23 4.88 -18.66
N LYS A 22 4.32 3.89 -18.68
CA LYS A 22 2.90 4.01 -18.34
C LYS A 22 2.62 3.26 -17.04
N ILE A 23 2.30 4.00 -15.98
CA ILE A 23 2.23 3.47 -14.62
C ILE A 23 0.84 3.73 -14.05
N LEU A 24 0.26 2.71 -13.43
CA LEU A 24 -0.96 2.83 -12.65
C LEU A 24 -0.64 2.73 -11.17
N VAL A 25 -0.83 3.83 -10.43
CA VAL A 25 -0.71 3.84 -8.98
C VAL A 25 -2.08 3.53 -8.36
N VAL A 26 -2.12 2.57 -7.44
CA VAL A 26 -3.34 2.14 -6.76
C VAL A 26 -3.20 2.38 -5.26
N GLY A 27 -4.04 3.26 -4.70
CA GLY A 27 -4.14 3.47 -3.26
C GLY A 27 -5.22 2.60 -2.63
N LEU A 28 -4.82 1.54 -1.93
CA LEU A 28 -5.70 0.57 -1.29
C LEU A 28 -6.02 0.97 0.15
N GLY A 29 -7.27 0.73 0.54
CA GLY A 29 -7.73 0.91 1.91
C GLY A 29 -8.99 1.77 2.01
N ASN A 30 -9.55 1.85 3.21
CA ASN A 30 -10.74 2.62 3.51
C ASN A 30 -10.38 4.04 3.96
N ARG A 31 -10.69 5.03 3.12
CA ARG A 31 -10.46 6.46 3.40
C ARG A 31 -11.14 7.00 4.66
N PHE A 32 -12.17 6.32 5.19
CA PHE A 32 -12.89 6.73 6.40
C PHE A 32 -12.34 6.10 7.69
N ILE A 33 -11.42 5.14 7.60
CA ILE A 33 -10.74 4.56 8.76
C ILE A 33 -9.32 5.13 8.76
N THR A 34 -8.97 5.99 9.71
CA THR A 34 -7.67 6.68 9.74
C THR A 34 -6.52 5.72 9.48
N SER A 35 -6.48 4.60 10.19
CA SER A 35 -5.36 3.68 10.11
C SER A 35 -5.26 2.86 8.82
N ASP A 36 -6.35 2.83 8.05
CA ASP A 36 -6.45 2.17 6.74
C ASP A 36 -6.44 3.19 5.58
N ALA A 37 -6.43 4.49 5.89
CA ALA A 37 -6.50 5.56 4.90
C ALA A 37 -5.15 5.91 4.26
N LEU A 38 -4.06 5.22 4.62
CA LEU A 38 -2.73 5.51 4.10
C LEU A 38 -2.67 5.41 2.57
N GLY A 39 -3.08 4.27 2.00
CA GLY A 39 -3.00 4.05 0.55
C GLY A 39 -3.73 5.13 -0.26
N PRO A 40 -5.02 5.42 0.02
CA PRO A 40 -5.74 6.49 -0.64
C PRO A 40 -5.06 7.86 -0.44
N ARG A 41 -4.57 8.17 0.77
CA ARG A 41 -3.93 9.47 1.03
C ARG A 41 -2.59 9.62 0.30
N VAL A 42 -1.76 8.58 0.24
CA VAL A 42 -0.52 8.59 -0.55
C VAL A 42 -0.85 8.78 -2.02
N ALA A 43 -1.79 8.00 -2.56
CA ALA A 43 -2.20 8.09 -3.95
C ALA A 43 -2.73 9.49 -4.31
N SER A 44 -3.45 10.17 -3.41
CA SER A 44 -3.93 11.55 -3.64
C SER A 44 -2.80 12.57 -3.77
N ASN A 45 -1.61 12.28 -3.25
CA ASN A 45 -0.44 13.15 -3.31
C ASN A 45 0.53 12.78 -4.44
N VAL A 46 0.15 11.83 -5.31
CA VAL A 46 0.93 11.50 -6.50
C VAL A 46 0.62 12.49 -7.62
N LEU A 47 1.65 12.96 -8.31
CA LEU A 47 1.52 13.84 -9.47
C LEU A 47 0.89 13.07 -10.65
N VAL A 48 -0.38 13.37 -10.96
CA VAL A 48 -1.10 12.71 -12.04
C VAL A 48 -0.78 13.38 -13.38
N THR A 49 -0.23 12.62 -14.32
CA THR A 49 0.19 13.14 -15.64
C THR A 49 -0.52 12.47 -16.82
N SER A 50 -1.21 11.34 -16.60
CA SER A 50 -1.74 10.54 -17.72
C SER A 50 -2.69 11.30 -18.65
N HIS A 51 -3.49 12.22 -18.10
CA HIS A 51 -4.38 13.07 -18.88
C HIS A 51 -3.64 14.01 -19.84
N LEU A 52 -2.41 14.41 -19.53
CA LEU A 52 -1.55 15.26 -20.38
C LEU A 52 -0.94 14.48 -21.54
N TYR A 53 -0.64 13.18 -21.33
CA TYR A 53 -0.09 12.30 -22.36
C TYR A 53 -1.11 11.91 -23.43
N ARG A 54 -2.41 12.04 -23.15
CA ARG A 54 -3.49 11.80 -24.15
C ARG A 54 -3.55 12.87 -25.24
N LEU A 55 -3.03 14.07 -24.98
CA LEU A 55 -3.21 15.24 -25.86
C LEU A 55 -2.12 15.38 -26.95
N GLN A 56 -1.36 14.32 -27.24
CA GLN A 56 -0.40 14.17 -28.36
C GLN A 56 0.67 15.29 -28.53
N SER A 57 1.20 15.86 -27.44
CA SER A 57 2.47 16.58 -27.49
C SER A 57 3.50 16.00 -26.51
N THR A 58 3.96 14.77 -26.76
CA THR A 58 4.96 14.08 -25.92
C THR A 58 6.27 14.86 -25.76
N LYS A 59 6.58 15.77 -26.69
CA LYS A 59 7.74 16.68 -26.60
C LYS A 59 7.67 17.70 -25.44
N LYS A 60 6.49 17.95 -24.84
CA LYS A 60 6.30 19.00 -23.82
C LYS A 60 6.50 18.55 -22.37
N TRP A 61 6.54 17.25 -22.08
CA TRP A 61 6.52 16.74 -20.71
C TRP A 61 7.81 15.98 -20.35
N LYS A 62 8.95 16.56 -20.74
CA LYS A 62 10.28 16.07 -20.31
C LYS A 62 10.32 16.02 -18.78
N GLY A 63 10.95 14.98 -18.25
CA GLY A 63 11.09 14.82 -16.79
C GLY A 63 9.91 14.15 -16.09
N THR A 64 8.86 13.76 -16.82
CA THR A 64 7.72 13.01 -16.27
C THR A 64 7.52 11.67 -16.99
N LYS A 65 6.85 10.72 -16.33
CA LYS A 65 6.27 9.52 -16.94
C LYS A 65 4.76 9.65 -17.07
N ASN A 66 4.10 8.77 -17.81
CA ASN A 66 2.64 8.70 -17.94
C ASN A 66 2.04 7.97 -16.72
N VAL A 67 1.58 8.73 -15.73
CA VAL A 67 1.11 8.21 -14.44
C VAL A 67 -0.39 8.45 -14.30
N ALA A 68 -1.15 7.37 -14.11
CA ALA A 68 -2.54 7.39 -13.69
C ALA A 68 -2.64 6.94 -12.23
N VAL A 69 -3.66 7.41 -11.52
CA VAL A 69 -3.94 7.07 -10.12
C VAL A 69 -5.36 6.54 -9.99
N LEU A 70 -5.52 5.46 -9.24
CA LEU A 70 -6.80 4.87 -8.88
C LEU A 70 -6.88 4.71 -7.35
N GLN A 71 -8.02 5.07 -6.77
CA GLN A 71 -8.30 4.86 -5.35
C GLN A 71 -9.64 4.14 -5.21
N PRO A 72 -9.65 2.81 -5.37
CA PRO A 72 -10.89 2.06 -5.27
C PRO A 72 -11.44 2.20 -3.85
N GLY A 73 -12.77 2.27 -3.73
CA GLY A 73 -13.42 2.06 -2.44
C GLY A 73 -13.30 0.60 -2.01
N VAL A 74 -13.59 0.35 -0.73
CA VAL A 74 -13.73 -1.03 -0.23
C VAL A 74 -15.09 -1.61 -0.61
N MET A 75 -15.22 -2.94 -0.60
CA MET A 75 -16.47 -3.63 -0.98
C MET A 75 -17.72 -3.07 -0.27
N GLY A 76 -17.62 -2.74 1.02
CA GLY A 76 -18.74 -2.15 1.78
C GLY A 76 -19.18 -0.76 1.30
N GLN A 77 -18.39 -0.08 0.47
CA GLN A 77 -18.69 1.23 -0.12
C GLN A 77 -19.17 1.11 -1.56
N THR A 78 -18.55 0.21 -2.32
CA THR A 78 -18.74 0.13 -3.78
C THR A 78 -19.68 -1.00 -4.19
N GLY A 79 -19.90 -1.99 -3.33
CA GLY A 79 -20.54 -3.26 -3.68
C GLY A 79 -19.68 -4.16 -4.59
N LEU A 80 -18.46 -3.74 -4.91
CA LEU A 80 -17.55 -4.43 -5.82
C LEU A 80 -16.24 -4.79 -5.12
N GLU A 81 -15.73 -5.98 -5.42
CA GLU A 81 -14.40 -6.37 -4.96
C GLU A 81 -13.33 -5.42 -5.52
N THR A 82 -12.44 -4.95 -4.64
CA THR A 82 -11.34 -4.03 -5.00
C THR A 82 -10.48 -4.61 -6.12
N PHE A 83 -10.25 -5.93 -6.10
CA PHE A 83 -9.55 -6.66 -7.16
C PHE A 83 -10.21 -6.47 -8.53
N THR A 84 -11.53 -6.63 -8.63
CA THR A 84 -12.28 -6.50 -9.89
C THR A 84 -12.15 -5.09 -10.46
N ILE A 85 -12.27 -4.06 -9.61
CA ILE A 85 -12.12 -2.66 -10.04
C ILE A 85 -10.72 -2.44 -10.62
N ILE A 86 -9.68 -2.89 -9.91
CA ILE A 86 -8.28 -2.71 -10.34
C ILE A 86 -8.02 -3.47 -11.64
N LYS A 87 -8.47 -4.72 -11.74
CA LYS A 87 -8.31 -5.55 -12.93
C LYS A 87 -8.96 -4.90 -14.15
N SER A 88 -10.23 -4.47 -14.05
CA SER A 88 -10.93 -3.82 -15.16
C SER A 88 -10.25 -2.51 -15.60
N VAL A 89 -9.74 -1.72 -14.64
CA VAL A 89 -8.98 -0.51 -14.97
C VAL A 89 -7.64 -0.85 -15.60
N ALA A 90 -6.92 -1.87 -15.12
CA ALA A 90 -5.65 -2.31 -15.68
C ALA A 90 -5.80 -2.86 -17.10
N GLU A 91 -6.87 -3.61 -17.38
CA GLU A 91 -7.19 -4.11 -18.73
C GLU A 91 -7.51 -2.98 -19.71
N ALA A 92 -8.22 -1.94 -19.27
CA ALA A 92 -8.54 -0.78 -20.11
C ALA A 92 -7.36 0.20 -20.24
N PHE A 93 -6.57 0.35 -19.18
CA PHE A 93 -5.45 1.29 -19.14
C PHE A 93 -4.16 0.69 -19.67
N GLU A 94 -3.98 -0.63 -19.69
CA GLU A 94 -2.76 -1.31 -20.15
C GLU A 94 -1.46 -0.67 -19.61
N PRO A 95 -1.25 -0.63 -18.27
CA PRO A 95 -0.01 -0.12 -17.71
C PRO A 95 1.16 -1.09 -17.89
N ASP A 96 2.38 -0.54 -17.97
CA ASP A 96 3.64 -1.31 -17.94
C ASP A 96 3.98 -1.79 -16.51
N LEU A 97 3.49 -1.06 -15.51
CA LEU A 97 3.72 -1.30 -14.09
C LEU A 97 2.52 -0.82 -13.27
N ILE A 98 2.13 -1.63 -12.29
CA ILE A 98 1.21 -1.23 -11.22
C ILE A 98 2.00 -1.00 -9.94
N VAL A 99 1.78 0.13 -9.28
CA VAL A 99 2.30 0.39 -7.93
C VAL A 99 1.14 0.40 -6.95
N ALA A 100 1.02 -0.64 -6.12
CA ALA A 100 -0.03 -0.76 -5.12
C ALA A 100 0.47 -0.30 -3.75
N ILE A 101 -0.28 0.57 -3.08
CA ILE A 101 0.06 1.10 -1.74
C ILE A 101 -1.03 0.70 -0.77
N ASP A 102 -0.67 0.05 0.33
CA ASP A 102 -1.63 -0.41 1.34
C ASP A 102 -1.15 -0.14 2.78
N ALA A 103 -2.13 -0.02 3.67
CA ALA A 103 -1.92 -0.09 5.10
C ALA A 103 -1.85 -1.57 5.53
N LEU A 104 -0.81 -1.94 6.27
CA LEU A 104 -0.59 -3.31 6.74
C LEU A 104 -0.73 -3.42 8.26
N ALA A 105 -1.17 -4.59 8.71
CA ALA A 105 -1.07 -4.98 10.11
C ALA A 105 0.32 -5.56 10.39
N THR A 106 0.86 -5.25 11.56
CA THR A 106 2.11 -5.84 12.07
C THR A 106 1.84 -6.66 13.34
N ARG A 107 2.63 -7.71 13.56
CA ARG A 107 2.63 -8.46 14.82
C ARG A 107 3.57 -7.90 15.89
N ASN A 108 4.47 -7.01 15.49
CA ASN A 108 5.42 -6.38 16.39
C ASN A 108 5.06 -4.91 16.53
N ILE A 109 4.73 -4.50 17.76
CA ILE A 109 4.28 -3.13 18.07
C ILE A 109 5.36 -2.09 17.71
N ALA A 110 6.64 -2.43 17.88
CA ALA A 110 7.75 -1.52 17.59
C ALA A 110 7.90 -1.18 16.09
N ARG A 111 7.19 -1.89 15.19
CA ARG A 111 7.15 -1.61 13.74
C ARG A 111 6.05 -0.64 13.32
N ILE A 112 5.05 -0.41 14.18
CA ILE A 112 3.93 0.49 13.86
C ILE A 112 4.49 1.88 13.53
N ASN A 113 4.06 2.42 12.40
CA ASN A 113 4.44 3.72 11.85
C ASN A 113 5.94 3.93 11.61
N ARG A 114 6.73 2.84 11.58
CA ARG A 114 8.19 2.88 11.46
C ARG A 114 8.76 2.02 10.33
N VAL A 115 7.95 1.12 9.77
CA VAL A 115 8.38 0.18 8.72
C VAL A 115 7.57 0.40 7.45
N VAL A 116 8.29 0.64 6.35
CA VAL A 116 7.78 0.55 4.98
C VAL A 116 8.36 -0.71 4.36
N GLN A 117 7.50 -1.58 3.87
CA GLN A 117 7.85 -2.81 3.17
C GLN A 117 7.62 -2.60 1.67
N ILE A 118 8.55 -3.08 0.86
CA ILE A 118 8.44 -3.02 -0.60
C ILE A 118 8.69 -4.43 -1.13
N ASN A 119 7.83 -4.91 -2.04
CA ASN A 119 8.02 -6.18 -2.71
C ASN A 119 7.47 -6.12 -4.15
N ASN A 120 7.79 -7.13 -4.95
CA ASN A 120 7.25 -7.32 -6.30
C ASN A 120 6.42 -8.60 -6.46
N THR A 121 6.15 -9.32 -5.37
CA THR A 121 5.42 -10.59 -5.37
C THR A 121 3.92 -10.40 -5.22
N GLY A 122 3.50 -9.30 -4.59
CA GLY A 122 2.08 -8.96 -4.46
C GLY A 122 1.71 -8.29 -3.15
N ILE A 123 0.42 -7.95 -3.07
CA ILE A 123 -0.20 -7.49 -1.84
C ILE A 123 -1.61 -8.05 -1.72
N GLN A 124 -1.99 -8.42 -0.50
CA GLN A 124 -3.34 -8.91 -0.22
C GLN A 124 -4.07 -7.85 0.62
N PRO A 125 -5.01 -7.09 0.00
CA PRO A 125 -5.71 -6.03 0.68
C PRO A 125 -6.54 -6.56 1.85
N GLY A 126 -6.48 -5.91 3.01
CA GLY A 126 -7.31 -6.26 4.17
C GLY A 126 -6.89 -7.53 4.92
N SER A 127 -5.67 -8.05 4.68
CA SER A 127 -5.09 -9.19 5.41
C SER A 127 -4.95 -8.93 6.93
N GLY A 128 -4.86 -7.66 7.33
CA GLY A 128 -4.77 -7.26 8.74
C GLY A 128 -6.06 -7.42 9.57
N VAL A 129 -7.19 -7.68 8.91
CA VAL A 129 -8.51 -7.85 9.55
C VAL A 129 -9.08 -9.26 9.27
N GLY A 130 -8.25 -10.22 8.86
CA GLY A 130 -8.66 -11.61 8.67
C GLY A 130 -9.51 -11.90 7.43
N ASN A 131 -9.58 -11.00 6.45
CA ASN A 131 -10.35 -11.22 5.23
C ASN A 131 -9.53 -11.92 4.13
N HIS A 132 -10.05 -13.02 3.59
CA HIS A 132 -9.50 -13.74 2.43
C HIS A 132 -9.82 -13.03 1.12
N ARG A 133 -9.23 -11.85 0.88
CA ARG A 133 -9.36 -11.15 -0.41
C ARG A 133 -8.39 -11.68 -1.45
N HIS A 134 -8.72 -11.52 -2.73
CA HIS A 134 -7.82 -11.88 -3.83
C HIS A 134 -6.54 -11.02 -3.78
N ALA A 135 -5.39 -11.68 -3.86
CA ALA A 135 -4.10 -11.01 -3.91
C ALA A 135 -3.91 -10.28 -5.25
N LEU A 136 -3.36 -9.07 -5.19
CA LEU A 136 -2.85 -8.36 -6.34
C LEU A 136 -1.43 -8.84 -6.59
N SER A 137 -1.20 -9.50 -7.72
CA SER A 137 0.11 -10.01 -8.09
C SER A 137 0.23 -10.06 -9.62
N TYR A 138 1.43 -10.39 -10.10
CA TYR A 138 1.63 -10.63 -11.52
C TYR A 138 0.74 -11.78 -12.04
N GLU A 139 0.56 -12.84 -11.25
CA GLU A 139 -0.24 -14.00 -11.63
C GLU A 139 -1.70 -13.64 -11.87
N THR A 140 -2.26 -12.72 -11.09
CA THR A 140 -3.67 -12.34 -11.12
C THR A 140 -3.98 -11.18 -12.07
N LEU A 141 -3.06 -10.22 -12.21
CA LEU A 141 -3.25 -9.02 -13.03
C LEU A 141 -2.55 -9.08 -14.39
N LYS A 142 -1.57 -9.97 -14.57
CA LYS A 142 -0.71 -10.08 -15.78
C LYS A 142 0.06 -8.81 -16.13
N VAL A 143 0.24 -7.93 -15.14
CA VAL A 143 1.07 -6.71 -15.23
C VAL A 143 2.10 -6.77 -14.10
N PRO A 144 3.36 -6.37 -14.34
CA PRO A 144 4.33 -6.23 -13.26
C PRO A 144 3.81 -5.34 -12.13
N LEU A 145 4.13 -5.72 -10.88
CA LEU A 145 3.60 -5.05 -9.70
C LEU A 145 4.73 -4.73 -8.72
N ILE A 146 4.71 -3.53 -8.17
CA ILE A 146 5.44 -3.15 -6.96
C ILE A 146 4.41 -2.85 -5.87
N ALA A 147 4.50 -3.56 -4.76
CA ALA A 147 3.67 -3.36 -3.58
C ALA A 147 4.45 -2.59 -2.50
N ILE A 148 3.85 -1.51 -2.00
CA ILE A 148 4.33 -0.71 -0.88
C ILE A 148 3.35 -0.90 0.28
N GLY A 149 3.80 -1.55 1.34
CA GLY A 149 3.02 -1.76 2.55
C GLY A 149 3.62 -1.00 3.73
N VAL A 150 2.79 -0.35 4.54
CA VAL A 150 3.27 0.33 5.76
C VAL A 150 2.52 -0.19 6.95
N ALA A 151 3.25 -0.58 7.99
CA ALA A 151 2.65 -1.09 9.21
C ALA A 151 1.96 0.06 9.98
N THR A 152 0.62 0.10 9.98
CA THR A 152 -0.16 1.18 10.62
C THR A 152 -1.00 0.72 11.79
N VAL A 153 -1.29 -0.58 11.87
CA VAL A 153 -2.14 -1.19 12.90
C VAL A 153 -1.54 -2.48 13.42
N THR A 154 -2.06 -2.94 14.56
CA THR A 154 -1.90 -4.31 15.02
C THR A 154 -3.23 -4.84 15.55
N SER A 155 -3.35 -6.15 15.76
CA SER A 155 -4.52 -6.75 16.41
C SER A 155 -4.24 -7.00 17.89
N ILE A 156 -5.29 -7.05 18.71
CA ILE A 156 -5.16 -7.41 20.13
C ILE A 156 -4.51 -8.78 20.28
N GLY A 157 -4.92 -9.74 19.42
CA GLY A 157 -4.31 -11.06 19.40
C GLY A 157 -2.80 -10.99 19.21
N ALA A 158 -2.33 -10.24 18.21
CA ALA A 158 -0.89 -10.12 17.96
C ALA A 158 -0.13 -9.50 19.13
N ILE A 159 -0.69 -8.48 19.79
CA ILE A 159 -0.11 -7.87 21.01
C ILE A 159 0.03 -8.92 22.12
N LEU A 160 -1.04 -9.66 22.37
CA LEU A 160 -1.09 -10.63 23.45
C LEU A 160 -0.14 -11.80 23.20
N THR A 161 -0.05 -12.28 21.95
CA THR A 161 0.96 -13.27 21.54
C THR A 161 2.37 -12.73 21.77
N GLU A 162 2.69 -11.51 21.30
CA GLU A 162 4.02 -10.89 21.48
C GLU A 162 4.36 -10.75 22.98
N ALA A 163 3.41 -10.37 23.84
CA ALA A 163 3.64 -10.23 25.28
C ALA A 163 3.89 -11.57 25.99
N LEU A 164 3.15 -12.62 25.62
CA LEU A 164 3.25 -13.94 26.25
C LEU A 164 4.52 -14.68 25.83
N GLU A 165 4.87 -14.62 24.53
CA GLU A 165 6.14 -15.14 24.01
C GLU A 165 7.34 -14.50 24.72
N ASN A 166 7.33 -13.17 24.87
CA ASN A 166 8.39 -12.44 25.57
C ASN A 166 8.48 -12.76 27.08
N SER A 167 7.40 -13.26 27.68
CA SER A 167 7.36 -13.63 29.10
C SER A 167 7.71 -15.11 29.35
N GLY A 168 7.93 -15.90 28.30
CA GLY A 168 8.24 -17.34 28.39
C GLY A 168 7.05 -18.19 28.83
N ILE A 169 5.82 -17.67 28.74
CA ILE A 169 4.60 -18.39 29.11
C ILE A 169 4.01 -19.00 27.84
N ASP A 170 3.99 -20.32 27.74
CA ASP A 170 3.26 -21.03 26.68
C ASP A 170 1.76 -21.01 26.99
N SER A 171 1.09 -19.97 26.50
CA SER A 171 -0.31 -19.65 26.79
C SER A 171 -1.24 -19.99 25.64
N LYS A 172 -0.86 -20.97 24.82
CA LYS A 172 -1.58 -21.35 23.59
C LYS A 172 -3.06 -21.65 23.87
N GLU A 173 -3.33 -22.40 24.94
CA GLU A 173 -4.69 -22.74 25.39
C GLU A 173 -5.50 -21.51 25.83
N LEU A 174 -4.88 -20.56 26.52
CA LEU A 174 -5.54 -19.32 26.96
C LEU A 174 -5.93 -18.46 25.75
N PHE A 175 -5.05 -18.40 24.75
CA PHE A 175 -5.25 -17.63 23.54
C PHE A 175 -6.34 -18.22 22.64
N GLU A 176 -6.37 -19.56 22.51
CA GLU A 176 -7.45 -20.29 21.85
C GLU A 176 -8.79 -20.03 22.56
N HIS A 177 -8.82 -20.10 23.89
CA HIS A 177 -10.02 -19.81 24.67
C HIS A 177 -10.53 -18.38 24.49
N PHE A 178 -9.65 -17.38 24.45
CA PHE A 178 -10.04 -15.99 24.22
C PHE A 178 -10.57 -15.73 22.81
N GLN A 179 -10.00 -16.38 21.78
CA GLN A 179 -10.50 -16.26 20.41
C GLN A 179 -11.89 -16.90 20.24
N GLU A 180 -12.16 -18.02 20.89
CA GLU A 180 -13.45 -18.71 20.82
C GLU A 180 -14.54 -18.00 21.63
N THR A 181 -14.17 -17.49 22.81
CA THR A 181 -15.15 -16.93 23.77
C THR A 181 -15.39 -15.43 23.52
N THR A 182 -14.43 -14.72 22.93
CA THR A 182 -14.49 -13.27 22.71
C THR A 182 -14.17 -12.91 21.27
N ARG A 183 -15.10 -12.24 20.58
CA ARG A 183 -14.83 -11.65 19.26
C ARG A 183 -13.85 -10.47 19.39
N LEU A 184 -12.55 -10.75 19.26
CA LEU A 184 -11.46 -9.77 19.27
C LEU A 184 -11.22 -9.16 17.87
N GLU A 185 -12.29 -8.80 17.15
CA GLU A 185 -12.21 -8.09 15.86
C GLU A 185 -11.89 -6.59 16.07
N LEU A 186 -10.78 -6.34 16.75
CA LEU A 186 -10.33 -5.02 17.16
C LEU A 186 -8.95 -4.73 16.59
N VAL A 187 -8.79 -3.52 16.07
CA VAL A 187 -7.51 -2.96 15.65
C VAL A 187 -7.00 -1.99 16.71
N VAL A 188 -5.71 -2.04 16.97
CA VAL A 188 -5.01 -1.18 17.93
C VAL A 188 -4.07 -0.25 17.18
N THR A 189 -4.13 1.03 17.53
CA THR A 189 -3.30 2.08 16.92
C THR A 189 -2.80 3.07 17.97
N PRO A 190 -1.68 3.77 17.71
CA PRO A 190 -1.21 4.85 18.56
C PRO A 190 -2.26 5.98 18.64
N LYS A 191 -2.35 6.66 19.79
CA LYS A 191 -3.24 7.83 19.94
C LYS A 191 -2.88 8.98 18.98
N SER A 192 -1.62 9.07 18.59
CA SER A 192 -1.04 10.04 17.65
C SER A 192 -1.20 9.62 16.18
N MET A 193 -1.99 8.58 15.89
CA MET A 193 -2.08 8.00 14.54
C MET A 193 -2.43 9.03 13.47
N ASP A 194 -3.30 10.01 13.76
CA ASP A 194 -3.68 11.03 12.78
C ASP A 194 -2.49 11.87 12.28
N ASP A 195 -1.57 12.23 13.17
CA ASP A 195 -0.39 13.05 12.85
C ASP A 195 0.75 12.21 12.27
N GLU A 196 0.98 11.02 12.83
CA GLU A 196 1.96 10.07 12.30
C GLU A 196 1.61 9.64 10.87
N LEU A 197 0.31 9.43 10.60
CA LEU A 197 -0.17 9.10 9.26
C LEU A 197 0.10 10.22 8.27
N LYS A 198 -0.07 11.51 8.63
CA LYS A 198 0.27 12.63 7.73
C LYS A 198 1.75 12.59 7.36
N HIS A 199 2.62 12.30 8.33
CA HIS A 199 4.05 12.19 8.08
C HIS A 199 4.39 11.01 7.15
N LEU A 200 3.79 9.84 7.40
CA LEU A 200 3.95 8.65 6.54
C LEU A 200 3.46 8.93 5.11
N VAL A 201 2.29 9.55 4.97
CA VAL A 201 1.74 9.94 3.66
C VAL A 201 2.73 10.81 2.92
N TYR A 202 3.27 11.85 3.57
CA TYR A 202 4.27 12.74 2.97
C TYR A 202 5.53 11.97 2.55
N VAL A 203 6.12 11.17 3.44
CA VAL A 203 7.35 10.44 3.12
C VAL A 203 7.13 9.49 1.94
N VAL A 204 6.04 8.72 1.96
CA VAL A 204 5.76 7.73 0.92
C VAL A 204 5.43 8.40 -0.41
N SER A 205 4.59 9.44 -0.42
CA SER A 205 4.23 10.14 -1.66
C SER A 205 5.42 10.87 -2.27
N GLN A 206 6.29 11.49 -1.47
CA GLN A 206 7.49 12.16 -1.98
C GLN A 206 8.50 11.17 -2.56
N GLY A 207 8.77 10.05 -1.88
CA GLY A 207 9.66 9.02 -2.41
C GLY A 207 9.10 8.39 -3.68
N LEU A 208 7.79 8.14 -3.72
CA LEU A 208 7.10 7.60 -4.89
C LEU A 208 7.11 8.59 -6.06
N ASN A 209 6.83 9.88 -5.85
CA ASN A 209 6.86 10.86 -6.93
C ASN A 209 8.26 11.00 -7.56
N ARG A 210 9.34 10.96 -6.76
CA ARG A 210 10.73 10.95 -7.27
C ARG A 210 11.03 9.71 -8.10
N PHE A 211 10.47 8.55 -7.71
CA PHE A 211 10.57 7.33 -8.51
C PHE A 211 9.78 7.41 -9.83
N LEU A 212 8.58 7.98 -9.78
CA LEU A 212 7.67 8.06 -10.93
C LEU A 212 8.06 9.14 -11.93
N HIS A 213 8.68 10.24 -11.51
CA HIS A 213 9.00 11.37 -12.37
C HIS A 213 10.49 11.73 -12.25
N PRO A 214 11.30 11.48 -13.30
CA PRO A 214 12.75 11.72 -13.27
C PRO A 214 13.16 13.13 -12.82
N ASP A 215 12.41 14.17 -13.20
CA ASP A 215 12.72 15.56 -12.83
C ASP A 215 11.81 16.08 -11.71
N PHE A 216 11.20 15.21 -10.90
CA PHE A 216 10.22 15.63 -9.88
C PHE A 216 10.67 16.77 -8.98
N VAL A 217 11.95 16.79 -8.61
CA VAL A 217 12.54 17.81 -7.71
C VAL A 217 12.55 19.21 -8.34
N ASN A 218 12.46 19.29 -9.67
CA ASN A 218 12.51 20.54 -10.44
C ASN A 218 11.14 20.94 -11.02
N LEU A 219 10.07 20.19 -10.73
CA LEU A 219 8.68 20.45 -11.16
C LEU A 219 7.94 21.29 -10.11
#